data_AF-A0A833UDH3-F1
#
_entry.id   AF-A0A833UDH3-F1
#
_cell.length_a   1.000
_cell.length_b   1.000
_cell.length_c   1.000
_cell.angle_alpha   90.00
_cell.angle_beta   90.00
_cell.angle_gamma   90.00
#
_symmetry.space_group_name_H-M   'P 1'
#
loop_
_entity.id
_entity.type
_entity.pdbx_description
1 polymer ?
#
loop_
_entity_poly.entity_id
_entity_poly.type
_entity_poly.pdbx_seq_one_letter_code
_entity_poly.pdbx_strand_id
1 'polypeptide(L)'
;MKRIYIFCLTFILLGCSHANDVNDKEQSEKLIGEGLKSKALTIGDDIVKSKRLYVVAYNNISQQSKVNDELFIYSVNKTDSLFGSYEMNNVNFEDKIKTNKEINIDLIDGLCVMNKYMLKYSRIIDMKKFPESLQLDLNKAISYQSNYINTLNQSKDYLGQIKCLQLK
;
A
#
# COMPACT_ATOMS: atom_id res chain seq x y z
N MET A 1 28.24 73.99 -18.46
CA MET A 1 27.18 73.70 -19.45
C MET A 1 27.71 72.72 -20.50
N LYS A 2 27.18 71.49 -20.52
CA LYS A 2 26.76 70.72 -21.70
C LYS A 2 26.40 69.31 -21.25
N ARG A 3 25.09 69.03 -21.24
CA ARG A 3 24.51 67.69 -21.10
C ARG A 3 24.82 66.91 -22.37
N ILE A 4 25.20 65.65 -22.24
CA ILE A 4 25.08 64.64 -23.31
C ILE A 4 24.40 63.43 -22.68
N TYR A 5 23.17 63.17 -23.13
CA TYR A 5 22.41 61.95 -22.91
C TYR A 5 22.65 61.03 -24.10
N ILE A 6 23.07 59.79 -23.87
CA ILE A 6 22.96 58.63 -24.79
C ILE A 6 22.76 57.40 -23.89
N PHE A 7 21.52 56.99 -23.61
CA PHE A 7 20.68 56.03 -24.33
C PHE A 7 21.24 54.59 -24.41
N CYS A 8 20.49 53.70 -23.74
CA CYS A 8 20.36 52.24 -23.86
C CYS A 8 21.50 51.40 -24.46
N LEU A 9 22.01 50.46 -23.66
CA LEU A 9 22.28 49.08 -24.10
C LEU A 9 21.90 48.11 -22.96
N THR A 10 20.61 47.83 -22.84
CA THR A 10 20.10 46.57 -22.28
C THR A 10 20.52 45.45 -23.24
N PHE A 11 21.56 44.70 -22.89
CA PHE A 11 21.87 43.47 -23.62
C PHE A 11 22.08 42.31 -22.63
N ILE A 12 21.12 41.38 -22.73
CA ILE A 12 21.26 39.93 -22.56
C ILE A 12 21.21 39.44 -21.09
N LEU A 13 20.02 39.49 -20.51
CA LEU A 13 19.52 38.42 -19.64
C LEU A 13 18.86 37.33 -20.50
N LEU A 14 19.63 36.74 -21.41
CA LEU A 14 19.27 35.49 -22.09
C LEU A 14 20.47 34.53 -21.99
N GLY A 15 20.87 34.26 -20.75
CA GLY A 15 21.50 32.98 -20.45
C GLY A 15 20.40 31.95 -20.41
N CYS A 16 20.14 31.29 -21.55
CA CYS A 16 19.37 30.05 -21.59
C CYS A 16 20.11 29.02 -20.71
N SER A 17 19.76 28.95 -19.44
CA SER A 17 20.22 27.89 -18.55
C SER A 17 19.46 26.61 -18.90
N HIS A 18 19.88 25.93 -19.96
CA HIS A 18 19.69 24.48 -20.08
C HIS A 18 20.63 23.78 -19.10
N ALA A 19 20.45 24.03 -17.80
CA ALA A 19 21.15 23.31 -16.76
C ALA A 19 20.42 21.99 -16.54
N ASN A 20 20.89 20.91 -17.17
CA ASN A 20 20.75 19.50 -16.77
C ASN A 20 19.44 18.98 -16.11
N ASP A 21 18.28 19.61 -16.32
CA ASP A 21 17.00 19.30 -15.69
C ASP A 21 16.56 17.83 -15.88
N VAL A 22 17.02 17.18 -16.95
CA VAL A 22 16.68 15.79 -17.26
C VAL A 22 17.31 14.82 -16.25
N ASN A 23 18.56 15.04 -15.85
CA ASN A 23 19.29 14.13 -14.96
C ASN A 23 18.80 14.24 -13.50
N ASP A 24 18.45 15.46 -13.08
CA ASP A 24 17.92 15.72 -11.73
C ASP A 24 16.49 15.18 -11.57
N LYS A 25 15.67 15.25 -12.64
CA LYS A 25 14.33 14.66 -12.65
C LYS A 25 14.38 13.13 -12.59
N GLU A 26 15.22 12.50 -13.41
CA GLU A 26 15.38 11.03 -13.41
C GLU A 26 15.90 10.51 -12.07
N GLN A 27 16.85 11.22 -11.46
CA GLN A 27 17.36 10.88 -10.12
C GLN A 27 16.29 11.05 -9.04
N SER A 28 15.47 12.11 -9.11
CA SER A 28 14.36 12.32 -8.18
C SER A 28 13.30 11.21 -8.30
N GLU A 29 12.91 10.84 -9.52
CA GLU A 29 11.94 9.76 -9.76
C GLU A 29 12.44 8.42 -9.21
N LYS A 30 13.73 8.13 -9.37
CA LYS A 30 14.36 6.94 -8.80
C LYS A 30 14.32 6.92 -7.28
N LEU A 31 14.67 8.03 -6.62
CA LEU A 31 14.65 8.13 -5.16
C LEU A 31 13.22 7.99 -4.59
N ILE A 32 12.23 8.57 -5.28
CA ILE A 32 10.82 8.38 -4.93
C ILE A 32 10.46 6.90 -5.01
N GLY A 33 10.87 6.22 -6.08
CA GLY A 33 10.57 4.81 -6.25
C GLY A 33 11.21 3.90 -5.19
N GLU A 34 12.46 4.17 -4.83
CA GLU A 34 13.17 3.49 -3.72
C GLU A 34 12.46 3.73 -2.38
N GLY A 35 12.02 4.96 -2.12
CA GLY A 35 11.25 5.31 -0.92
C GLY A 35 9.93 4.54 -0.83
N LEU A 36 9.18 4.48 -1.94
CA LEU A 36 7.93 3.72 -2.03
C LEU A 36 8.16 2.21 -1.83
N LYS A 37 9.25 1.66 -2.39
CA LYS A 37 9.62 0.25 -2.17
C LYS A 37 9.95 -0.02 -0.70
N SER A 38 10.73 0.85 -0.06
CA SER A 38 11.05 0.76 1.37
C SER A 38 9.79 0.83 2.24
N LYS A 39 8.84 1.71 1.89
CA LYS A 39 7.54 1.80 2.55
C LYS A 39 6.76 0.50 2.40
N ALA A 40 6.67 -0.07 1.19
CA ALA A 40 5.99 -1.34 0.95
C ALA A 40 6.58 -2.50 1.76
N LEU A 41 7.92 -2.59 1.84
CA LEU A 41 8.61 -3.60 2.66
C LEU A 41 8.30 -3.43 4.15
N THR A 42 8.35 -2.19 4.65
CA THR A 42 8.07 -1.90 6.07
C THR A 42 6.63 -2.25 6.45
N ILE A 43 5.66 -1.88 5.61
CA ILE A 43 4.25 -2.25 5.81
C ILE A 43 4.10 -3.77 5.75
N GLY A 44 4.77 -4.42 4.79
CA GLY A 44 4.76 -5.87 4.66
C GLY A 44 5.24 -6.59 5.93
N ASP A 45 6.40 -6.19 6.46
CA ASP A 45 6.95 -6.75 7.69
C ASP A 45 6.03 -6.57 8.89
N ASP A 46 5.38 -5.40 8.98
CA ASP A 46 4.42 -5.14 10.04
C ASP A 46 3.15 -6.01 9.90
N ILE A 47 2.66 -6.25 8.68
CA ILE A 47 1.55 -7.20 8.43
C ILE A 47 1.93 -8.61 8.86
N VAL A 48 3.14 -9.06 8.53
CA VAL A 48 3.65 -10.39 8.93
C VAL A 48 3.68 -10.53 10.45
N LYS A 49 4.23 -9.53 11.15
CA LYS A 49 4.34 -9.52 12.62
C LYS A 49 2.98 -9.41 13.31
N SER A 50 2.08 -8.59 12.77
CA SER A 50 0.75 -8.37 13.34
C SER A 50 -0.28 -9.45 12.99
N LYS A 51 0.04 -10.40 12.09
CA LYS A 51 -0.85 -11.50 11.69
C LYS A 51 -1.58 -12.19 12.86
N ARG A 52 -0.88 -12.47 13.97
CA ARG A 52 -1.47 -13.14 15.15
C ARG A 52 -2.59 -12.31 15.80
N LEU A 53 -2.46 -10.98 15.81
CA LEU A 53 -3.52 -10.09 16.30
C LEU A 53 -4.79 -10.25 15.48
N TYR A 54 -4.68 -10.29 14.16
CA TYR A 54 -5.82 -10.48 13.27
C TYR A 54 -6.46 -11.86 13.36
N VAL A 55 -5.67 -12.92 13.60
CA VAL A 55 -6.22 -14.25 13.91
C VAL A 55 -7.07 -14.20 15.18
N VAL A 56 -6.56 -13.58 16.25
CA VAL A 56 -7.30 -13.45 17.52
C VAL A 56 -8.56 -12.62 17.32
N ALA A 57 -8.46 -11.47 16.65
CA ALA A 57 -9.60 -10.61 16.35
C ALA A 57 -10.66 -11.37 15.53
N TYR A 58 -10.25 -12.06 14.47
CA TYR A 58 -11.15 -12.89 13.65
C TYR A 58 -11.94 -13.90 14.49
N ASN A 59 -11.27 -14.61 15.40
CA ASN A 59 -11.89 -15.67 16.18
C ASN A 59 -12.84 -15.13 17.26
N ASN A 60 -12.57 -13.95 17.82
CA ASN A 60 -13.31 -13.41 18.96
C ASN A 60 -14.40 -12.41 18.57
N ILE A 61 -14.48 -12.02 17.30
CA ILE A 61 -15.44 -11.02 16.86
C ILE A 61 -16.85 -11.62 16.74
N SER A 62 -17.75 -11.11 17.59
CA SER A 62 -19.17 -11.49 17.64
C SER A 62 -20.10 -10.29 17.56
N GLN A 63 -19.61 -9.09 17.86
CA GLN A 63 -20.38 -7.85 17.85
C GLN A 63 -19.47 -6.64 17.59
N GLN A 64 -20.08 -5.50 17.26
CA GLN A 64 -19.37 -4.23 17.09
C GLN A 64 -18.72 -3.80 18.40
N SER A 65 -17.51 -3.25 18.31
CA SER A 65 -16.81 -2.65 19.45
C SER A 65 -15.85 -1.57 18.97
N LYS A 66 -15.59 -0.56 19.81
CA LYS A 66 -14.66 0.53 19.47
C LYS A 66 -13.26 0.01 19.08
N VAL A 67 -12.76 -1.02 19.75
CA VAL A 67 -11.45 -1.60 19.45
C VAL A 67 -11.43 -2.22 18.04
N ASN A 68 -12.48 -2.95 17.68
CA ASN A 68 -12.57 -3.53 16.34
C ASN A 68 -12.89 -2.48 15.26
N ASP A 69 -13.61 -1.41 15.58
CA ASP A 69 -13.81 -0.27 14.68
C ASP A 69 -12.46 0.35 14.28
N GLU A 70 -11.62 0.66 15.27
CA GLU A 70 -10.28 1.21 15.02
C GLU A 70 -9.37 0.21 14.32
N LEU A 71 -9.37 -1.06 14.75
CA LEU A 71 -8.57 -2.10 14.10
C LEU A 71 -9.01 -2.31 12.64
N PHE A 72 -10.30 -2.20 12.35
CA PHE A 72 -10.83 -2.29 10.99
C PHE A 72 -10.37 -1.12 10.13
N ILE A 73 -10.59 0.12 10.56
CA ILE A 73 -10.14 1.33 9.84
C ILE A 73 -8.63 1.25 9.58
N TYR A 74 -7.87 0.92 10.62
CA TYR A 74 -6.43 0.78 10.53
C TYR A 74 -5.99 -0.29 9.52
N SER A 75 -6.71 -1.41 9.45
CA SER A 75 -6.41 -2.50 8.50
C SER A 75 -6.66 -2.08 7.06
N VAL A 76 -7.78 -1.41 6.80
CA VAL A 76 -8.11 -0.92 5.46
C VAL A 76 -7.06 0.10 5.00
N ASN A 77 -6.76 1.09 5.83
CA ASN A 77 -5.76 2.11 5.52
C ASN A 77 -4.35 1.52 5.32
N LYS A 78 -4.02 0.47 6.07
CA LYS A 78 -2.74 -0.24 5.92
C LYS A 78 -2.66 -0.96 4.58
N THR A 79 -3.72 -1.65 4.17
CA THR A 79 -3.77 -2.31 2.86
C THR A 79 -3.74 -1.29 1.72
N ASP A 80 -4.48 -0.19 1.84
CA ASP A 80 -4.45 0.88 0.84
C ASP A 80 -3.03 1.48 0.72
N SER A 81 -2.40 1.80 1.84
CA SER A 81 -1.02 2.31 1.86
C SER A 81 -0.01 1.34 1.22
N LEU A 82 -0.21 0.04 1.40
CA LEU A 82 0.60 -0.98 0.74
C LEU A 82 0.37 -0.94 -0.78
N PHE A 83 -0.89 -1.02 -1.23
CA PHE A 83 -1.23 -1.04 -2.64
C PHE A 83 -0.78 0.24 -3.36
N GLY A 84 -1.02 1.41 -2.76
CA GLY A 84 -0.57 2.68 -3.29
C GLY A 84 0.96 2.73 -3.46
N SER A 85 1.72 2.09 -2.58
CA SER A 85 3.20 2.03 -2.71
C SER A 85 3.65 1.20 -3.92
N TYR A 86 2.87 0.21 -4.35
CA TYR A 86 3.11 -0.55 -5.59
C TYR A 86 2.62 0.21 -6.82
N GLU A 87 1.40 0.75 -6.76
CA GLU A 87 0.77 1.46 -7.89
C GLU A 87 1.52 2.73 -8.27
N MET A 88 1.98 3.52 -7.30
CA MET A 88 2.81 4.70 -7.53
C MET A 88 4.18 4.35 -8.14
N ASN A 89 4.62 3.09 -8.02
CA ASN A 89 5.81 2.56 -8.66
C ASN A 89 5.53 1.91 -10.02
N ASN A 90 4.31 2.05 -10.56
CA ASN A 90 3.84 1.36 -11.77
C ASN A 90 3.97 -0.17 -11.68
N VAL A 91 3.89 -0.72 -10.46
CA VAL A 91 3.93 -2.17 -10.21
C VAL A 91 2.52 -2.70 -10.01
N ASN A 92 2.14 -3.67 -10.83
CA ASN A 92 0.89 -4.40 -10.63
C ASN A 92 1.00 -5.31 -9.41
N PHE A 93 0.29 -4.96 -8.34
CA PHE A 93 0.28 -5.72 -7.10
C PHE A 93 -0.23 -7.16 -7.29
N GLU A 94 -1.24 -7.37 -8.13
CA GLU A 94 -1.81 -8.69 -8.36
C GLU A 94 -0.80 -9.67 -8.97
N ASP A 95 0.02 -9.18 -9.90
CA ASP A 95 1.08 -9.97 -10.53
C ASP A 95 2.16 -10.35 -9.52
N LYS A 96 2.42 -9.49 -8.53
CA LYS A 96 3.36 -9.79 -7.45
C LYS A 96 2.84 -10.87 -6.50
N ILE A 97 1.53 -10.94 -6.27
CA ILE A 97 0.90 -12.06 -5.52
C ILE A 97 1.09 -13.38 -6.27
N LYS A 98 0.90 -13.38 -7.60
CA LYS A 98 0.92 -14.61 -8.42
C LYS A 98 2.33 -15.15 -8.66
N THR A 99 3.32 -14.27 -8.80
CA THR A 99 4.68 -14.66 -9.20
C THR A 99 5.58 -15.09 -8.03
N ASN A 100 5.21 -14.77 -6.77
CA ASN A 100 5.94 -15.13 -5.54
C ASN A 100 7.44 -14.77 -5.52
N LYS A 101 7.89 -13.87 -6.41
CA LYS A 101 9.32 -13.50 -6.54
C LYS A 101 9.72 -12.33 -5.64
N GLU A 102 8.77 -11.51 -5.21
CA GLU A 102 9.04 -10.29 -4.43
C GLU A 102 8.16 -10.16 -3.17
N ILE A 103 6.97 -10.75 -3.17
CA ILE A 103 6.10 -10.83 -1.99
C ILE A 103 6.31 -12.20 -1.35
N ASN A 104 6.89 -12.23 -0.14
CA ASN A 104 7.06 -13.47 0.64
C ASN A 104 5.69 -14.08 0.97
N ILE A 105 5.60 -15.41 0.99
CA ILE A 105 4.41 -16.18 1.37
C ILE A 105 3.86 -15.79 2.76
N ASP A 106 4.73 -15.39 3.70
CA ASP A 106 4.30 -14.91 5.01
C ASP A 106 3.46 -13.62 4.93
N LEU A 107 3.82 -12.73 4.01
CA LEU A 107 3.08 -11.50 3.76
C LEU A 107 1.74 -11.82 3.10
N ILE A 108 1.72 -12.75 2.14
CA ILE A 108 0.48 -13.24 1.53
C ILE A 108 -0.44 -13.84 2.60
N ASP A 109 0.08 -14.66 3.50
CA ASP A 109 -0.69 -15.22 4.62
C ASP A 109 -1.21 -14.12 5.55
N GLY A 110 -0.38 -13.14 5.91
CA GLY A 110 -0.78 -12.01 6.75
C GLY A 110 -1.88 -11.14 6.12
N LEU A 111 -1.74 -10.79 4.84
CA LEU A 111 -2.74 -10.07 4.05
C LEU A 111 -4.06 -10.84 3.99
N CYS A 112 -3.98 -12.15 3.74
CA CYS A 112 -5.13 -13.04 3.67
C CYS A 112 -5.88 -13.12 5.01
N VAL A 113 -5.16 -13.25 6.13
CA VAL A 113 -5.75 -13.23 7.49
C VAL A 113 -6.43 -11.89 7.76
N MET A 114 -5.73 -10.78 7.49
CA MET A 114 -6.24 -9.43 7.71
C MET A 114 -7.50 -9.16 6.87
N ASN A 115 -7.52 -9.58 5.60
CA ASN A 115 -8.71 -9.50 4.76
C ASN A 115 -9.88 -10.30 5.31
N LYS A 116 -9.65 -11.54 5.77
CA LYS A 116 -10.71 -12.35 6.39
C LYS A 116 -11.29 -11.65 7.61
N TYR A 117 -10.45 -11.03 8.44
CA TYR A 117 -10.90 -10.18 9.55
C TYR A 117 -11.76 -9.02 9.05
N MET A 118 -11.28 -8.24 8.08
CA MET A 118 -12.02 -7.08 7.55
C MET A 118 -13.37 -7.50 6.96
N LEU A 119 -13.40 -8.57 6.16
CA LEU A 119 -14.62 -9.13 5.56
C LEU A 119 -15.60 -9.66 6.62
N LYS A 120 -15.10 -10.30 7.69
CA LYS A 120 -15.97 -10.78 8.77
C LYS A 120 -16.57 -9.60 9.53
N TYR A 121 -15.75 -8.59 9.85
CA TYR A 121 -16.21 -7.44 10.61
C TYR A 121 -17.14 -6.52 9.82
N SER A 122 -16.91 -6.34 8.51
CA SER A 122 -17.78 -5.52 7.66
C SER A 122 -19.22 -6.03 7.59
N ARG A 123 -19.46 -7.32 7.93
CA ARG A 123 -20.79 -7.92 8.04
C ARG A 123 -21.48 -7.63 9.38
N ILE A 124 -20.72 -7.18 10.39
CA ILE A 124 -21.22 -6.88 11.74
C ILE A 124 -21.57 -5.40 11.88
N ILE A 125 -20.83 -4.52 11.20
CA ILE A 125 -20.99 -3.07 11.28
C ILE A 125 -21.83 -2.52 10.13
N ASP A 126 -22.39 -1.32 10.32
CA ASP A 126 -23.04 -0.57 9.25
C ASP A 126 -21.99 0.21 8.43
N MET A 127 -21.53 -0.39 7.34
CA MET A 127 -20.53 0.21 6.44
C MET A 127 -20.96 1.56 5.87
N LYS A 128 -22.26 1.87 5.79
CA LYS A 128 -22.75 3.16 5.26
C LYS A 128 -22.41 4.35 6.17
N LYS A 129 -22.05 4.07 7.44
CA LYS A 129 -21.60 5.10 8.40
C LYS A 129 -20.12 5.47 8.22
N PHE A 130 -19.37 4.72 7.40
CA PHE A 130 -17.98 5.00 7.10
C PHE A 130 -17.84 5.79 5.79
N PRO A 131 -16.78 6.60 5.64
CA PRO A 131 -16.50 7.33 4.41
C PRO A 131 -16.48 6.41 3.18
N GLU A 132 -16.94 6.92 2.04
CA GLU A 132 -16.96 6.18 0.77
C GLU A 132 -15.56 5.70 0.36
N SER A 133 -14.52 6.50 0.60
CA SER A 133 -13.12 6.11 0.34
C SER A 133 -12.76 4.82 1.07
N LEU A 134 -13.10 4.71 2.36
CA LEU A 134 -12.81 3.51 3.16
C LEU A 134 -13.55 2.28 2.61
N GLN A 135 -14.77 2.47 2.08
CA GLN A 135 -15.54 1.38 1.47
C GLN A 135 -14.89 0.92 0.15
N LEU A 136 -14.40 1.84 -0.67
CA LEU A 136 -13.68 1.52 -1.90
C LEU A 136 -12.37 0.78 -1.61
N ASP A 137 -11.61 1.26 -0.63
CA ASP A 137 -10.34 0.65 -0.21
C ASP A 137 -10.56 -0.76 0.35
N LEU A 138 -11.61 -0.95 1.16
CA LEU A 138 -12.04 -2.26 1.64
C LEU A 138 -12.37 -3.20 0.47
N ASN A 139 -13.17 -2.73 -0.50
CA ASN A 139 -13.58 -3.56 -1.64
C ASN A 139 -12.37 -3.98 -2.48
N LYS A 140 -11.43 -3.06 -2.72
CA LYS A 140 -10.14 -3.35 -3.36
C LYS A 140 -9.36 -4.40 -2.58
N ALA A 141 -9.21 -4.23 -1.27
CA ALA A 141 -8.51 -5.21 -0.44
C ALA A 141 -9.16 -6.61 -0.54
N ILE A 142 -10.47 -6.71 -0.35
CA ILE A 142 -11.22 -7.98 -0.39
C ILE A 142 -11.14 -8.64 -1.78
N SER A 143 -11.06 -7.88 -2.87
CA SER A 143 -10.95 -8.43 -4.23
C SER A 143 -9.76 -9.37 -4.41
N TYR A 144 -8.67 -9.15 -3.68
CA TYR A 144 -7.47 -10.00 -3.75
C TYR A 144 -7.56 -11.29 -2.91
N GLN A 145 -8.65 -11.49 -2.15
CA GLN A 145 -8.77 -12.63 -1.23
C GLN A 145 -8.62 -13.98 -1.93
N SER A 146 -9.24 -14.14 -3.10
CA SER A 146 -9.14 -15.37 -3.89
C SER A 146 -7.71 -15.60 -4.38
N ASN A 147 -7.01 -14.55 -4.80
CA ASN A 147 -5.61 -14.62 -5.24
C ASN A 147 -4.71 -15.08 -4.09
N TYR A 148 -4.87 -14.52 -2.89
CA TYR A 148 -4.10 -14.95 -1.72
C TYR A 148 -4.33 -16.43 -1.40
N ILE A 149 -5.59 -16.87 -1.36
CA ILE A 149 -5.92 -18.28 -1.09
C ILE A 149 -5.29 -19.21 -2.14
N ASN A 150 -5.37 -18.85 -3.42
CA ASN A 150 -4.81 -19.64 -4.50
C ASN A 150 -3.28 -19.77 -4.37
N THR A 151 -2.56 -18.67 -4.12
CA THR A 151 -1.10 -18.70 -3.92
C THR A 151 -0.72 -19.50 -2.68
N LEU A 152 -1.47 -19.38 -1.57
CA LEU A 152 -1.22 -20.12 -0.34
C LEU A 152 -1.45 -21.63 -0.53
N ASN A 153 -2.50 -22.04 -1.25
CA ASN A 153 -2.76 -23.44 -1.55
C ASN A 153 -1.69 -24.09 -2.43
N GLN A 154 -1.05 -23.31 -3.31
CA GLN A 154 0.05 -23.77 -4.15
C GLN A 154 1.39 -23.85 -3.38
N SER A 155 1.46 -23.19 -2.22
CA SER A 155 2.66 -23.15 -1.40
C SER A 155 2.70 -24.35 -0.46
N LYS A 156 3.86 -24.99 -0.35
CA LYS A 156 4.04 -26.13 0.55
C LYS A 156 4.17 -25.63 1.99
N ASP A 157 3.10 -25.75 2.77
CA ASP A 157 3.10 -25.43 4.20
C ASP A 157 3.66 -26.60 5.03
N TYR A 158 4.97 -26.83 4.92
CA TYR A 158 5.64 -27.93 5.61
C TYR A 158 5.54 -27.86 7.14
N LEU A 159 5.23 -26.69 7.71
CA LEU A 159 5.24 -26.43 9.15
C LEU A 159 3.86 -26.04 9.72
N GLY A 160 2.79 -26.08 8.92
CA GLY A 160 1.43 -25.72 9.36
C GLY A 160 1.29 -24.25 9.81
N GLN A 161 2.11 -23.37 9.26
CA GLN A 161 2.23 -21.97 9.68
C GLN A 161 1.29 -21.04 8.93
N ILE A 162 0.70 -21.48 7.81
CA ILE A 162 -0.26 -20.71 7.04
C ILE A 162 -1.57 -20.63 7.84
N LYS A 163 -1.86 -19.45 8.40
CA LYS A 163 -3.03 -19.24 9.25
C LYS A 163 -4.28 -18.92 8.46
N CYS A 164 -4.16 -18.27 7.31
CA CYS A 164 -5.33 -17.85 6.55
C CYS A 164 -6.20 -19.04 6.15
N LEU A 165 -5.60 -20.15 5.72
CA LEU A 165 -6.33 -21.35 5.30
C LEU A 165 -7.07 -22.05 6.45
N GLN A 166 -6.70 -21.76 7.71
CA GLN A 166 -7.33 -22.31 8.91
C GLN A 166 -8.56 -21.50 9.36
N LEU A 167 -8.69 -20.25 8.93
CA LEU A 167 -9.81 -19.36 9.26
C LEU A 167 -10.97 -19.61 8.27
N LYS A 168 -12.15 -20.00 8.76
CA LYS A 168 -13.34 -20.27 7.94
C LYS A 168 -14.32 -19.11 7.94
#